data_AF-A0A136HZR8-F1
#
_entry.id   AF-A0A136HZR8-F1
#
_cell.length_a   1.000
_cell.length_b   1.000
_cell.length_c   1.000
_cell.angle_alpha   90.00
_cell.angle_beta   90.00
_cell.angle_gamma   90.00
#
_symmetry.space_group_name_H-M   'P 1'
#
loop_
_entity.id
_entity.type
_entity.pdbx_description
1 polymer ?
#
loop_
_entity_poly.entity_id
_entity_poly.type
_entity_poly.pdbx_seq_one_letter_code
_entity_poly.pdbx_strand_id
1 'polypeptide(L)'
;MTNMVAINNKAHAGLKVTNDALNLSANQHLVPIVVSELNKLVVHYPVVISKLDDSGQFGLSALLGFEENENLFWQQGHWDGVYIPAQFERLPFYVGTEPSNTNAQANRVLCIDMDNASVNEQNGSPLFDNMGEPTSYLVEKQQILAQLLDGETQNQRFIAALVQHNLITPFTLDITFENESKTSITGLYTIDEDKLAALSPQAIADLHAQNLLQSIYTLVASNAQIYALIDKKNKANKNADAWFQTTN
;
A
#
# COMPACT_ATOMS: atom_id res chain seq x y z
N MET A 1 -2.81 -4.24 21.44
CA MET A 1 -4.04 -4.84 20.90
C MET A 1 -4.85 -3.70 20.36
N THR A 2 -5.28 -3.80 19.12
CA THR A 2 -6.02 -2.74 18.42
C THR A 2 -7.51 -2.84 18.78
N ASN A 3 -8.13 -1.74 19.20
CA ASN A 3 -9.54 -1.73 19.62
C ASN A 3 -10.47 -1.48 18.42
N MET A 4 -10.75 -2.55 17.68
CA MET A 4 -11.63 -2.49 16.51
C MET A 4 -13.10 -2.53 16.91
N VAL A 5 -13.84 -1.46 16.60
CA VAL A 5 -15.27 -1.34 16.90
C VAL A 5 -16.06 -1.13 15.61
N ALA A 6 -17.17 -1.86 15.45
CA ALA A 6 -18.09 -1.66 14.33
C ALA A 6 -18.76 -0.29 14.41
N ILE A 7 -18.69 0.48 13.32
CA ILE A 7 -19.25 1.82 13.27
C ILE A 7 -20.77 1.76 13.34
N ASN A 8 -21.32 2.60 14.20
CA ASN A 8 -22.75 2.79 14.40
C ASN A 8 -23.07 4.28 14.46
N ASN A 9 -24.06 4.72 13.68
CA ASN A 9 -24.41 6.14 13.54
C ASN A 9 -24.87 6.80 14.84
N LYS A 10 -25.44 6.05 15.80
CA LYS A 10 -25.85 6.59 17.10
C LYS A 10 -24.69 6.60 18.09
N ALA A 11 -23.98 5.48 18.22
CA ALA A 11 -22.89 5.36 19.19
C ALA A 11 -21.67 6.22 18.83
N HIS A 12 -21.48 6.52 17.54
CA HIS A 12 -20.30 7.24 17.04
C HIS A 12 -20.70 8.57 16.35
N ALA A 13 -21.85 9.13 16.68
CA ALA A 13 -22.34 10.39 16.09
C ALA A 13 -21.37 11.57 16.30
N GLY A 14 -20.72 11.62 17.47
CA GLY A 14 -19.75 12.66 17.81
C GLY A 14 -18.32 12.37 17.34
N LEU A 15 -18.08 11.21 16.73
CA LEU A 15 -16.73 10.77 16.40
C LEU A 15 -16.17 11.53 15.18
N LYS A 16 -14.91 11.90 15.30
CA LYS A 16 -14.13 12.63 14.30
C LYS A 16 -12.77 11.99 14.10
N VAL A 17 -12.20 12.22 12.93
CA VAL A 17 -10.86 11.73 12.58
C VAL A 17 -9.99 12.87 12.07
N THR A 18 -8.83 13.05 12.67
CA THR A 18 -7.82 14.02 12.24
C THR A 18 -6.95 13.47 11.11
N ASN A 19 -6.32 14.37 10.35
CA ASN A 19 -5.53 14.00 9.15
C ASN A 19 -4.20 13.30 9.46
N ASP A 20 -3.80 13.25 10.72
CA ASP A 20 -2.55 12.65 11.21
C ASP A 20 -2.61 11.11 11.32
N ALA A 21 -3.73 10.47 10.92
CA ALA A 21 -3.83 9.02 10.77
C ALA A 21 -2.69 8.44 9.90
N LEU A 22 -2.21 9.22 8.92
CA LEU A 22 -1.09 8.86 8.06
C LEU A 22 0.26 8.79 8.79
N ASN A 23 0.39 9.31 10.01
CA ASN A 23 1.62 9.20 10.80
C ASN A 23 2.03 7.74 11.01
N LEU A 24 1.08 6.80 11.00
CA LEU A 24 1.36 5.36 11.10
C LEU A 24 2.13 4.81 9.89
N SER A 25 2.14 5.53 8.77
CA SER A 25 2.91 5.17 7.57
C SER A 25 4.39 5.56 7.67
N ALA A 26 4.77 6.41 8.63
CA ALA A 26 6.08 7.06 8.70
C ALA A 26 7.27 6.08 8.77
N ASN A 27 7.03 4.89 9.32
CA ASN A 27 8.07 3.87 9.55
C ASN A 27 7.82 2.61 8.69
N GLN A 28 7.07 2.72 7.60
CA GLN A 28 6.79 1.59 6.70
C GLN A 28 7.59 1.72 5.40
N HIS A 29 8.47 0.75 5.16
CA HIS A 29 9.32 0.69 3.97
C HIS A 29 8.67 -0.11 2.83
N LEU A 30 7.66 -0.89 3.15
CA LEU A 30 6.84 -1.65 2.22
C LEU A 30 5.38 -1.50 2.62
N VAL A 31 4.51 -1.34 1.63
CA VAL A 31 3.06 -1.30 1.84
C VAL A 31 2.39 -2.24 0.84
N PRO A 32 1.47 -3.13 1.27
CA PRO A 32 0.68 -3.95 0.36
C PRO A 32 -0.18 -3.08 -0.56
N ILE A 33 -0.33 -3.49 -1.81
CA ILE A 33 -1.10 -2.73 -2.82
C ILE A 33 -2.01 -3.65 -3.61
N VAL A 34 -3.00 -3.07 -4.29
CA VAL A 34 -3.94 -3.81 -5.14
C VAL A 34 -3.75 -3.48 -6.62
N VAL A 35 -3.98 -4.46 -7.50
CA VAL A 35 -3.81 -4.30 -8.97
C VAL A 35 -4.60 -3.09 -9.50
N SER A 36 -5.77 -2.79 -8.94
CA SER A 36 -6.59 -1.65 -9.35
C SER A 36 -5.94 -0.27 -9.09
N GLU A 37 -4.94 -0.19 -8.21
CA GLU A 37 -4.22 1.05 -7.91
C GLU A 37 -2.89 1.17 -8.68
N LEU A 38 -2.47 0.11 -9.37
CA LEU A 38 -1.12 -0.04 -9.92
C LEU A 38 -0.74 1.07 -10.93
N ASN A 39 -1.70 1.52 -11.75
CA ASN A 39 -1.49 2.63 -12.69
C ASN A 39 -1.26 3.99 -11.99
N LYS A 40 -1.76 4.18 -10.77
CA LYS A 40 -1.52 5.39 -9.99
C LYS A 40 -0.16 5.32 -9.28
N LEU A 41 0.20 4.13 -8.80
CA LEU A 41 1.45 3.93 -8.06
C LEU A 41 2.69 3.95 -8.95
N VAL A 42 2.64 3.34 -10.13
CA VAL A 42 3.81 3.18 -11.04
C VAL A 42 4.48 4.52 -11.41
N VAL A 43 3.76 5.63 -11.26
CA VAL A 43 4.26 6.99 -11.53
C VAL A 43 5.26 7.45 -10.46
N HIS A 44 5.22 6.87 -9.26
CA HIS A 44 5.99 7.33 -8.10
C HIS A 44 6.73 6.23 -7.34
N TYR A 45 6.24 4.99 -7.40
CA TYR A 45 6.71 3.91 -6.54
C TYR A 45 7.19 2.71 -7.37
N PRO A 46 8.34 2.11 -6.99
CA PRO A 46 8.63 0.74 -7.40
C PRO A 46 7.54 -0.19 -6.85
N VAL A 47 6.97 -1.02 -7.71
CA VAL A 47 6.03 -2.06 -7.31
C VAL A 47 6.72 -3.41 -7.44
N VAL A 48 6.78 -4.13 -6.33
CA VAL A 48 7.45 -5.42 -6.21
C VAL A 48 6.46 -6.49 -5.80
N ILE A 49 6.84 -7.73 -6.06
CA ILE A 49 6.16 -8.90 -5.50
C ILE A 49 6.89 -9.27 -4.21
N SER A 50 6.16 -9.48 -3.14
CA SER A 50 6.68 -9.87 -1.82
C SER A 50 5.92 -11.08 -1.30
N LYS A 51 6.47 -11.79 -0.33
CA LYS A 51 5.70 -12.79 0.40
C LYS A 51 4.86 -12.10 1.47
N LEU A 52 3.57 -12.37 1.46
CA LEU A 52 2.66 -12.03 2.54
C LEU A 52 2.96 -12.96 3.70
N ASP A 53 3.28 -12.35 4.85
CA ASP A 53 3.38 -12.99 6.16
C ASP A 53 4.05 -14.39 6.18
N ASP A 54 3.72 -15.20 7.19
CA ASP A 54 4.25 -16.57 7.32
C ASP A 54 3.56 -17.57 6.36
N SER A 55 2.49 -17.16 5.66
CA SER A 55 1.78 -18.03 4.70
C SER A 55 2.62 -18.36 3.48
N GLY A 56 3.62 -17.52 3.18
CA GLY A 56 4.48 -17.66 2.01
C GLY A 56 3.79 -17.39 0.68
N GLN A 57 2.54 -16.89 0.70
CA GLN A 57 1.82 -16.49 -0.50
C GLN A 57 2.42 -15.21 -1.08
N PHE A 58 2.44 -15.08 -2.40
CA PHE A 58 2.88 -13.84 -3.03
C PHE A 58 1.78 -12.78 -2.99
N GLY A 59 2.18 -11.53 -2.78
CA GLY A 59 1.36 -10.34 -2.90
C GLY A 59 2.12 -9.23 -3.61
N LEU A 60 1.40 -8.14 -3.90
CA LEU A 60 2.00 -6.94 -4.46
C LEU A 60 2.28 -5.94 -3.35
N SER A 61 3.40 -5.23 -3.45
CA SER A 61 3.76 -4.17 -2.51
C SER A 61 4.43 -3.00 -3.23
N ALA A 62 4.18 -1.78 -2.77
CA ALA A 62 4.98 -0.62 -3.15
C ALA A 62 6.15 -0.46 -2.18
N LEU A 63 7.33 -0.17 -2.74
CA LEU A 63 8.55 0.11 -1.98
C LEU A 63 8.60 1.61 -1.63
N LEU A 64 8.75 1.90 -0.34
CA LEU A 64 8.74 3.26 0.22
C LEU A 64 10.10 3.65 0.83
N GLY A 65 10.95 2.67 1.11
CA GLY A 65 12.28 2.84 1.68
C GLY A 65 13.14 1.62 1.40
N PHE A 66 14.41 1.68 1.76
CA PHE A 66 15.36 0.57 1.58
C PHE A 66 15.68 -0.19 2.87
N GLU A 67 15.18 0.29 4.01
CA GLU A 67 15.47 -0.27 5.33
C GLU A 67 14.19 -0.40 6.17
N GLU A 68 14.18 -1.30 7.15
CA GLU A 68 13.07 -1.35 8.11
C GLU A 68 12.93 -0.02 8.86
N ASN A 69 11.69 0.33 9.22
CA ASN A 69 11.37 1.59 9.89
C ASN A 69 11.65 2.86 9.07
N GLU A 70 11.74 2.75 7.74
CA GLU A 70 11.95 3.89 6.85
C GLU A 70 10.76 4.10 5.91
N ASN A 71 10.30 5.34 5.76
CA ASN A 71 9.45 5.75 4.65
C ASN A 71 9.98 7.05 4.04
N LEU A 72 10.57 6.98 2.85
CA LEU A 72 11.15 8.13 2.18
C LEU A 72 10.09 9.13 1.70
N PHE A 73 8.84 8.69 1.52
CA PHE A 73 7.70 9.54 1.18
C PHE A 73 7.08 10.24 2.38
N TRP A 74 7.54 9.97 3.60
CA TRP A 74 7.12 10.71 4.79
C TRP A 74 8.17 11.74 5.18
N GLN A 75 7.84 13.03 5.07
CA GLN A 75 8.76 14.14 5.37
C GLN A 75 8.04 15.19 6.19
N GLN A 76 8.67 15.66 7.27
CA GLN A 76 8.16 16.79 8.08
C GLN A 76 6.68 16.66 8.52
N GLY A 77 6.21 15.44 8.77
CA GLY A 77 4.82 15.19 9.19
C GLY A 77 3.78 15.19 8.08
N HIS A 78 4.20 15.15 6.81
CA HIS A 78 3.31 15.01 5.66
C HIS A 78 3.81 13.98 4.66
N TRP A 79 2.89 13.52 3.80
CA TRP A 79 3.23 12.69 2.65
C TRP A 79 3.83 13.56 1.53
N ASP A 80 4.93 13.12 0.94
CA ASP A 80 5.69 13.78 -0.12
C ASP A 80 5.62 12.93 -1.40
N GLY A 81 4.42 12.88 -1.97
CA GLY A 81 4.07 12.15 -3.18
C GLY A 81 2.66 12.53 -3.67
N VAL A 82 2.36 12.30 -4.95
CA VAL A 82 1.07 12.72 -5.55
C VAL A 82 -0.07 11.78 -5.17
N TYR A 83 0.23 10.49 -5.01
CA TYR A 83 -0.75 9.47 -4.69
C TYR A 83 -0.37 8.77 -3.39
N ILE A 84 -1.30 8.63 -2.46
CA ILE A 84 -1.09 7.89 -1.21
C ILE A 84 -1.64 6.47 -1.42
N PRO A 85 -0.86 5.42 -1.13
CA PRO A 85 -1.35 4.05 -1.20
C PRO A 85 -2.66 3.86 -0.41
N ALA A 86 -3.62 3.15 -0.99
CA ALA A 86 -4.96 2.99 -0.42
C ALA A 86 -4.94 2.38 1.00
N GLN A 87 -3.93 1.54 1.30
CA GLN A 87 -3.73 0.98 2.64
C GLN A 87 -3.47 2.03 3.73
N PHE A 88 -2.86 3.17 3.39
CA PHE A 88 -2.70 4.29 4.31
C PHE A 88 -3.92 5.20 4.30
N GLU A 89 -4.48 5.48 3.12
CA GLU A 89 -5.65 6.35 3.03
C GLU A 89 -6.87 5.80 3.77
N ARG A 90 -6.99 4.47 3.91
CA ARG A 90 -8.09 3.87 4.68
C ARG A 90 -7.99 4.08 6.19
N LEU A 91 -6.83 4.44 6.74
CA LEU A 91 -6.67 4.58 8.19
C LEU A 91 -7.60 5.68 8.73
N PRO A 92 -8.21 5.49 9.92
CA PRO A 92 -8.12 4.36 10.85
C PRO A 92 -9.19 3.27 10.65
N PHE A 93 -9.73 3.13 9.44
CA PHE A 93 -10.85 2.23 9.13
C PHE A 93 -10.41 0.87 8.61
N TYR A 94 -11.21 -0.15 8.95
CA TYR A 94 -10.97 -1.56 8.64
C TYR A 94 -12.29 -2.26 8.29
N VAL A 95 -12.20 -3.40 7.62
CA VAL A 95 -13.35 -4.29 7.41
C VAL A 95 -13.31 -5.39 8.46
N GLY A 96 -14.34 -5.46 9.30
CA GLY A 96 -14.56 -6.55 10.24
C GLY A 96 -15.60 -7.55 9.75
N THR A 97 -15.73 -8.67 10.47
CA THR A 97 -16.80 -9.65 10.25
C THR A 97 -17.74 -9.65 11.46
N GLU A 98 -19.04 -9.55 11.23
CA GLU A 98 -20.01 -9.64 12.32
C GLU A 98 -20.07 -11.07 12.90
N PRO A 99 -19.98 -11.28 14.23
CA PRO A 99 -19.96 -12.61 14.85
C PRO A 99 -21.25 -13.42 14.71
N SER A 100 -22.36 -12.80 14.30
CA SER A 100 -23.73 -13.32 14.51
C SER A 100 -24.32 -14.09 13.33
N ASN A 101 -23.62 -14.24 12.20
CA ASN A 101 -24.24 -14.83 11.00
C ASN A 101 -23.27 -15.76 10.25
N THR A 102 -23.73 -16.92 9.78
CA THR A 102 -22.88 -18.03 9.31
C THR A 102 -22.40 -17.92 7.85
N ASN A 103 -22.61 -16.78 7.19
CA ASN A 103 -22.16 -16.51 5.81
C ASN A 103 -21.12 -15.37 5.78
N ALA A 104 -19.84 -15.73 5.73
CA ALA A 104 -18.70 -14.79 5.81
C ALA A 104 -18.67 -13.70 4.71
N GLN A 105 -19.29 -13.94 3.55
CA GLN A 105 -19.35 -12.95 2.46
C GLN A 105 -20.46 -11.89 2.62
N ALA A 106 -21.45 -12.13 3.49
CA ALA A 106 -22.58 -11.21 3.70
C ALA A 106 -22.46 -10.33 4.97
N ASN A 107 -21.35 -10.45 5.73
CA ASN A 107 -21.22 -9.89 7.09
C ASN A 107 -20.09 -8.87 7.24
N ARG A 108 -19.67 -8.23 6.16
CA ARG A 108 -18.60 -7.23 6.23
C ARG A 108 -19.13 -5.96 6.85
N VAL A 109 -18.58 -5.59 8.00
CA VAL A 109 -18.94 -4.37 8.73
C VAL A 109 -17.77 -3.39 8.71
N LEU A 110 -18.09 -2.11 8.55
CA LEU A 110 -17.09 -1.05 8.67
C LEU A 110 -16.69 -0.91 10.14
N CYS A 111 -15.42 -1.12 10.42
CA CYS A 111 -14.84 -0.95 11.75
C CYS A 111 -13.89 0.25 11.78
N ILE A 112 -13.73 0.81 12.96
CA ILE A 112 -12.73 1.83 13.26
C ILE A 112 -11.85 1.36 14.42
N ASP A 113 -10.56 1.63 14.33
CA ASP A 113 -9.63 1.46 15.45
C ASP A 113 -9.75 2.64 16.42
N MET A 114 -10.41 2.40 17.55
CA MET A 114 -10.65 3.42 18.59
C MET A 114 -9.39 3.80 19.38
N ASP A 115 -8.33 2.99 19.32
CA ASP A 115 -7.05 3.29 19.98
C ASP A 115 -6.13 4.13 19.07
N ASN A 116 -6.54 4.40 17.83
CA ASN A 116 -5.78 5.24 16.92
C ASN A 116 -5.82 6.70 17.40
N ALA A 117 -4.65 7.33 17.53
CA ALA A 117 -4.51 8.70 18.00
C ALA A 117 -5.29 9.73 17.16
N SER A 118 -5.59 9.43 15.89
CA SER A 118 -6.38 10.32 15.05
C SER A 118 -7.87 10.34 15.40
N VAL A 119 -8.36 9.38 16.19
CA VAL A 119 -9.79 9.19 16.51
C VAL A 119 -10.14 9.91 17.81
N ASN A 120 -11.07 10.85 17.74
CA ASN A 120 -11.49 11.66 18.90
C ASN A 120 -12.86 12.32 18.67
N GLU A 121 -13.38 13.08 19.64
CA GLU A 121 -14.68 13.78 19.50
C GLU A 121 -14.55 15.31 19.27
N GLN A 122 -13.34 15.84 19.36
CA GLN A 122 -13.10 17.29 19.41
C GLN A 122 -12.77 17.86 18.03
N ASN A 123 -11.76 17.30 17.36
CA ASN A 123 -11.12 17.82 16.16
C ASN A 123 -11.16 16.82 15.00
N GLY A 124 -11.10 17.34 13.78
CA GLY A 124 -11.05 16.54 12.56
C GLY A 124 -12.37 16.45 11.80
N SER A 125 -12.41 15.53 10.85
CA SER A 125 -13.55 15.30 9.97
C SER A 125 -14.60 14.43 10.67
N PRO A 126 -15.86 14.90 10.81
CA PRO A 126 -16.93 14.11 11.42
C PRO A 126 -17.30 12.91 10.53
N LEU A 127 -17.68 11.80 11.17
CA LEU A 127 -18.11 10.59 10.45
C LEU A 127 -19.56 10.66 9.99
N PHE A 128 -20.41 11.30 10.79
CA PHE A 128 -21.84 11.47 10.52
C PHE A 128 -22.22 12.95 10.55
N ASP A 129 -23.21 13.32 9.76
CA ASP A 129 -23.81 14.65 9.79
C ASP A 129 -24.88 14.75 10.90
N ASN A 130 -25.50 15.93 11.02
CA ASN A 130 -26.53 16.20 12.03
C ASN A 130 -27.82 15.37 11.84
N MET A 131 -28.01 14.75 10.68
CA MET A 131 -29.14 13.87 10.40
C MET A 131 -28.80 12.39 10.68
N GLY A 132 -27.55 12.10 11.02
CA GLY A 132 -27.05 10.74 11.25
C GLY A 132 -26.64 10.00 9.97
N GLU A 133 -26.49 10.72 8.86
CA GLU A 133 -26.05 10.18 7.58
C GLU A 133 -24.51 10.25 7.44
N PRO A 134 -23.87 9.30 6.73
CA PRO A 134 -22.44 9.34 6.47
C PRO A 134 -22.00 10.64 5.80
N THR A 135 -20.94 11.27 6.31
CA THR A 135 -20.33 12.43 5.65
C THR A 135 -19.58 12.02 4.38
N SER A 136 -19.24 13.00 3.53
CA SER A 136 -18.39 12.76 2.36
C SER A 136 -17.06 12.09 2.72
N TYR A 137 -16.50 12.44 3.88
CA TYR A 137 -15.29 11.81 4.41
C TYR A 137 -15.51 10.30 4.67
N LEU A 138 -16.57 9.93 5.38
CA LEU A 138 -16.84 8.52 5.66
C LEU A 138 -17.15 7.72 4.38
N VAL A 139 -17.88 8.32 3.43
CA VAL A 139 -18.18 7.71 2.12
C VAL A 139 -16.90 7.46 1.31
N GLU A 140 -15.96 8.41 1.29
CA GLU A 140 -14.67 8.24 0.64
C GLU A 140 -13.89 7.05 1.24
N LYS A 141 -13.84 6.95 2.58
CA LYS A 141 -13.17 5.83 3.27
C LYS A 141 -13.84 4.49 3.00
N GLN A 142 -15.16 4.45 2.90
CA GLN A 142 -15.90 3.26 2.47
C GLN A 142 -15.52 2.82 1.06
N GLN A 143 -15.38 3.77 0.11
CA GLN A 143 -14.97 3.47 -1.26
C GLN A 143 -13.54 2.93 -1.33
N ILE A 144 -12.61 3.50 -0.56
CA ILE A 144 -11.23 3.01 -0.47
C ILE A 144 -11.20 1.58 0.08
N LEU A 145 -11.98 1.28 1.12
CA LEU A 145 -12.07 -0.06 1.68
C LEU A 145 -12.69 -1.06 0.70
N ALA A 146 -13.74 -0.67 -0.02
CA ALA A 146 -14.33 -1.50 -1.07
C ALA A 146 -13.31 -1.79 -2.18
N GLN A 147 -12.55 -0.78 -2.61
CA GLN A 147 -11.47 -0.95 -3.59
C GLN A 147 -10.42 -1.97 -3.12
N LEU A 148 -9.96 -1.87 -1.88
CA LEU A 148 -8.96 -2.78 -1.33
C LEU A 148 -9.48 -4.22 -1.29
N LEU A 149 -10.73 -4.39 -0.86
CA LEU A 149 -11.39 -5.67 -0.70
C LEU A 149 -11.65 -6.40 -2.03
N ASP A 150 -12.12 -5.67 -3.04
CA ASP A 150 -12.24 -6.21 -4.39
C ASP A 150 -10.85 -6.48 -5.00
N GLY A 151 -9.90 -5.60 -4.68
CA GLY A 151 -8.51 -5.70 -5.08
C GLY A 151 -7.79 -6.95 -4.54
N GLU A 152 -8.14 -7.46 -3.36
CA GLU A 152 -7.60 -8.73 -2.84
C GLU A 152 -7.90 -9.90 -3.78
N THR A 153 -9.14 -10.00 -4.27
CA THR A 153 -9.53 -11.06 -5.20
C THR A 153 -8.82 -10.91 -6.54
N GLN A 154 -8.65 -9.67 -7.02
CA GLN A 154 -7.91 -9.37 -8.24
C GLN A 154 -6.42 -9.71 -8.10
N ASN A 155 -5.81 -9.40 -6.96
CA ASN A 155 -4.43 -9.74 -6.64
C ASN A 155 -4.22 -11.25 -6.66
N GLN A 156 -5.09 -12.02 -6.00
CA GLN A 156 -5.01 -13.49 -5.99
C GLN A 156 -5.04 -14.06 -7.42
N ARG A 157 -5.96 -13.59 -8.26
CA ARG A 157 -6.03 -13.99 -9.68
C ARG A 157 -4.77 -13.60 -10.45
N PHE A 158 -4.27 -12.38 -10.25
CA PHE A 158 -3.07 -11.88 -10.91
C PHE A 158 -1.83 -12.72 -10.55
N ILE A 159 -1.60 -12.92 -9.26
CA ILE A 159 -0.50 -13.73 -8.73
C ILE A 159 -0.60 -15.18 -9.21
N ALA A 160 -1.79 -15.78 -9.20
CA ALA A 160 -2.00 -17.13 -9.70
C ALA A 160 -1.61 -17.25 -11.19
N ALA A 161 -1.97 -16.27 -12.02
CA ALA A 161 -1.56 -16.24 -13.42
C ALA A 161 -0.05 -16.10 -13.59
N LEU A 162 0.61 -15.23 -12.81
CA LEU A 162 2.07 -15.09 -12.83
C LEU A 162 2.77 -16.40 -12.46
N VAL A 163 2.28 -17.10 -11.44
CA VAL A 163 2.80 -18.41 -11.03
C VAL A 163 2.58 -19.46 -12.11
N GLN A 164 1.36 -19.53 -12.68
CA GLN A 164 1.01 -20.49 -13.74
C GLN A 164 1.92 -20.35 -14.97
N HIS A 165 2.27 -19.12 -15.35
CA HIS A 165 3.15 -18.83 -16.47
C HIS A 165 4.64 -18.76 -16.08
N ASN A 166 4.99 -19.09 -14.83
CA ASN A 166 6.35 -19.07 -14.29
C ASN A 166 7.06 -17.71 -14.42
N LEU A 167 6.29 -16.61 -14.32
CA LEU A 167 6.76 -15.24 -14.57
C LEU A 167 7.35 -14.56 -13.33
N ILE A 168 7.37 -15.20 -12.16
CA ILE A 168 7.92 -14.61 -10.93
C ILE A 168 9.38 -15.04 -10.78
N THR A 169 10.28 -14.08 -10.60
CA THR A 169 11.70 -14.32 -10.33
C THR A 169 12.18 -13.55 -9.10
N PRO A 170 13.09 -14.09 -8.27
CA PRO A 170 13.68 -13.34 -7.16
C PRO A 170 14.35 -12.06 -7.65
N PHE A 171 14.24 -11.01 -6.85
CA PHE A 171 14.78 -9.69 -7.11
C PHE A 171 15.60 -9.23 -5.91
N THR A 172 16.89 -8.99 -6.11
CA THR A 172 17.79 -8.44 -5.09
C THR A 172 18.24 -7.06 -5.53
N LEU A 173 18.14 -6.10 -4.63
CA LEU A 173 18.57 -4.72 -4.85
C LEU A 173 19.84 -4.44 -4.06
N ASP A 174 20.98 -4.49 -4.73
CA ASP A 174 22.26 -4.06 -4.17
C ASP A 174 22.54 -2.62 -4.58
N ILE A 175 22.54 -1.71 -3.61
CA ILE A 175 22.64 -0.28 -3.84
C ILE A 175 23.84 0.27 -3.10
N THR A 176 24.64 1.09 -3.78
CA THR A 176 25.64 1.97 -3.17
C THR A 176 25.17 3.40 -3.34
N PHE A 177 24.95 4.10 -2.22
CA PHE A 177 24.49 5.48 -2.20
C PHE A 177 25.65 6.46 -2.41
N GLU A 178 25.35 7.74 -2.63
CA GLU A 178 26.35 8.78 -2.88
C GLU A 178 27.30 9.03 -1.69
N ASN A 179 26.84 8.74 -0.47
CA ASN A 179 27.66 8.80 0.75
C ASN A 179 28.46 7.50 1.00
N GLU A 180 28.63 6.67 -0.03
CA GLU A 180 29.34 5.37 -0.01
C GLU A 180 28.70 4.28 0.87
N SER A 181 27.60 4.59 1.57
CA SER A 181 26.84 3.58 2.30
C SER A 181 26.21 2.57 1.34
N LYS A 182 26.10 1.32 1.79
CA LYS A 182 25.58 0.22 0.99
C LYS A 182 24.40 -0.41 1.69
N THR A 183 23.38 -0.77 0.92
CA THR A 183 22.27 -1.59 1.40
C THR A 183 21.97 -2.69 0.40
N SER A 184 21.41 -3.78 0.90
CA SER A 184 20.95 -4.91 0.09
C SER A 184 19.56 -5.29 0.56
N ILE A 185 18.58 -5.26 -0.34
CA ILE A 185 17.22 -5.71 -0.05
C ILE A 185 17.03 -7.08 -0.69
N THR A 186 16.65 -8.04 0.16
CA THR A 186 16.37 -9.42 -0.24
C THR A 186 14.91 -9.76 0.05
N GLY A 187 14.44 -10.93 -0.40
CA GLY A 187 13.06 -11.38 -0.19
C GLY A 187 12.02 -10.70 -1.10
N LEU A 188 12.47 -9.88 -2.05
CA LEU A 188 11.65 -9.30 -3.09
C LEU A 188 11.66 -10.17 -4.35
N TYR A 189 10.64 -9.98 -5.18
CA TYR A 189 10.43 -10.67 -6.43
C TYR A 189 9.93 -9.67 -7.48
N THR A 190 10.16 -9.97 -8.75
CA THR A 190 9.70 -9.18 -9.89
C THR A 190 9.29 -10.09 -11.05
N ILE A 191 8.92 -9.49 -12.18
CA ILE A 191 8.57 -10.21 -13.40
C ILE A 191 9.84 -10.64 -14.13
N ASP A 192 9.89 -11.92 -14.51
CA ASP A 192 10.91 -12.49 -15.37
C ASP A 192 10.68 -12.04 -16.82
N GLU A 193 11.40 -11.01 -17.25
CA GLU A 193 11.23 -10.39 -18.58
C GLU A 193 11.61 -11.34 -19.73
N ASP A 194 12.58 -12.23 -19.53
CA ASP A 194 12.97 -13.23 -20.53
C ASP A 194 11.84 -14.25 -20.76
N LYS A 195 11.24 -14.76 -19.68
CA LYS A 195 10.08 -15.66 -19.80
C LYS A 195 8.85 -14.93 -20.30
N LEU A 196 8.65 -13.67 -19.93
CA LEU A 196 7.58 -12.84 -20.47
C LEU A 196 7.72 -12.68 -22.00
N ALA A 197 8.93 -12.40 -22.49
CA ALA A 197 9.21 -12.29 -23.92
C ALA A 197 9.08 -13.64 -24.65
N ALA A 198 9.32 -14.75 -23.97
CA ALA A 198 9.21 -16.11 -24.51
C ALA A 198 7.79 -16.71 -24.41
N LEU A 199 6.78 -15.96 -23.95
CA LEU A 199 5.41 -16.47 -23.87
C LEU A 199 4.88 -16.90 -25.23
N SER A 200 4.14 -18.01 -25.24
CA SER A 200 3.49 -18.49 -26.45
C SER A 200 2.35 -17.54 -26.87
N PRO A 201 1.97 -17.50 -28.16
CA PRO A 201 0.84 -16.70 -28.62
C PRO A 201 -0.47 -16.98 -27.86
N GLN A 202 -0.71 -18.24 -27.48
CA GLN A 202 -1.87 -18.63 -26.70
C GLN A 202 -1.82 -18.04 -25.28
N ALA A 203 -0.67 -18.11 -24.60
CA ALA A 203 -0.51 -17.54 -23.27
C ALA A 203 -0.72 -16.01 -23.26
N ILE A 204 -0.19 -15.32 -24.28
CA ILE A 204 -0.41 -13.88 -24.46
C ILE A 204 -1.90 -13.58 -24.65
N ALA A 205 -2.59 -14.34 -25.51
CA ALA A 205 -4.03 -14.18 -25.74
C ALA A 205 -4.85 -14.42 -24.46
N ASP A 206 -4.53 -15.45 -23.69
CA ASP A 206 -5.19 -15.79 -22.43
C ASP A 206 -5.00 -14.69 -21.37
N LEU A 207 -3.77 -14.18 -21.21
CA LEU A 207 -3.46 -13.09 -20.29
C LEU A 207 -4.12 -11.77 -20.70
N HIS A 208 -4.20 -11.51 -22.01
CA HIS A 208 -4.86 -10.32 -22.55
C HIS A 208 -6.38 -10.39 -22.37
N ALA A 209 -7.00 -11.55 -22.63
CA ALA A 209 -8.45 -11.76 -22.43
C ALA A 209 -8.86 -11.58 -20.96
N GLN A 210 -7.95 -11.85 -20.02
CA GLN A 210 -8.14 -11.63 -18.59
C GLN A 210 -7.78 -10.21 -18.12
N ASN A 211 -7.37 -9.31 -19.03
CA ASN A 211 -6.85 -7.97 -18.74
C ASN A 211 -5.63 -7.94 -17.80
N LEU A 212 -4.84 -9.01 -17.77
CA LEU A 212 -3.67 -9.12 -16.88
C LEU A 212 -2.40 -8.61 -17.55
N LEU A 213 -2.30 -8.71 -18.89
CA LEU A 213 -1.10 -8.35 -19.64
C LEU A 213 -0.68 -6.89 -19.40
N GLN A 214 -1.64 -5.96 -19.31
CA GLN A 214 -1.37 -4.57 -18.96
C GLN A 214 -0.69 -4.48 -17.58
N SER A 215 -1.26 -5.11 -16.56
CA SER A 215 -0.71 -5.07 -15.19
C SER A 215 0.69 -5.68 -15.10
N ILE A 216 0.99 -6.71 -15.90
CA ILE A 216 2.34 -7.30 -15.98
C ILE A 216 3.34 -6.26 -16.47
N TYR A 217 3.09 -5.65 -17.63
CA TYR A 217 4.00 -4.65 -18.18
C TYR A 217 4.10 -3.38 -17.33
N THR A 218 3.01 -2.98 -16.66
CA THR A 218 3.06 -1.85 -15.75
C THR A 218 3.91 -2.15 -14.51
N LEU A 219 3.89 -3.38 -14.00
CA LEU A 219 4.79 -3.80 -12.92
C LEU A 219 6.26 -3.78 -13.38
N VAL A 220 6.56 -4.31 -14.57
CA VAL A 220 7.90 -4.22 -15.19
C VAL A 220 8.36 -2.76 -15.28
N ALA A 221 7.50 -1.88 -15.81
CA ALA A 221 7.82 -0.46 -15.95
C ALA A 221 8.06 0.24 -14.59
N SER A 222 7.42 -0.21 -13.52
CA SER A 222 7.61 0.34 -12.17
C SER A 222 9.04 0.20 -11.65
N ASN A 223 9.81 -0.77 -12.16
CA ASN A 223 11.22 -0.93 -11.79
C ASN A 223 12.04 0.34 -12.07
N ALA A 224 11.65 1.17 -13.04
CA ALA A 224 12.31 2.44 -13.30
C ALA A 224 12.21 3.44 -12.13
N GLN A 225 11.19 3.32 -11.26
CA GLN A 225 11.04 4.16 -10.08
C GLN A 225 12.08 3.88 -9.00
N ILE A 226 12.85 2.79 -9.11
CA ILE A 226 13.92 2.48 -8.16
C ILE A 226 14.99 3.57 -8.19
N TYR A 227 15.30 4.10 -9.37
CA TYR A 227 16.21 5.24 -9.51
C TYR A 227 15.70 6.50 -8.79
N ALA A 228 14.40 6.77 -8.89
CA ALA A 228 13.78 7.90 -8.20
C ALA A 228 13.81 7.71 -6.67
N LEU A 229 13.58 6.48 -6.20
CA LEU A 229 13.66 6.16 -4.78
C LEU A 229 15.09 6.30 -4.24
N ILE A 230 16.11 5.87 -5.02
CA ILE A 230 17.54 6.05 -4.69
C ILE A 230 17.87 7.54 -4.57
N ASP A 231 17.44 8.36 -5.53
CA ASP A 231 17.62 9.82 -5.48
C ASP A 231 16.96 10.43 -4.22
N LYS A 232 15.77 9.95 -3.85
CA LYS A 232 15.09 10.38 -2.61
C LYS A 232 15.91 10.04 -1.36
N LYS A 233 16.49 8.84 -1.28
CA LYS A 233 17.39 8.44 -0.18
C LYS A 233 18.68 9.26 -0.16
N ASN A 234 19.31 9.50 -1.32
CA ASN A 234 20.51 10.34 -1.41
C ASN A 234 20.25 11.77 -0.90
N LYS A 235 19.10 12.36 -1.24
CA LYS A 235 18.68 13.67 -0.72
C LYS A 235 18.45 13.64 0.79
N ALA A 236 17.79 12.61 1.31
CA ALA A 236 17.58 12.43 2.74
C ALA A 236 18.91 12.32 3.51
N ASN A 237 19.87 11.54 2.99
CA ASN A 237 21.21 11.40 3.59
C ASN A 237 21.97 12.74 3.61
N LYS A 238 21.96 13.51 2.51
CA LYS A 238 22.59 14.84 2.46
C LYS A 238 22.01 15.81 3.50
N ASN A 239 20.69 15.78 3.69
CA ASN A 239 20.03 16.62 4.69
C ASN A 239 20.43 16.23 6.11
N ALA A 240 20.60 14.92 6.38
CA ALA A 240 21.11 14.45 7.67
C ALA A 240 22.54 14.92 7.92
N ASP A 241 23.44 14.76 6.93
CA ASP A 241 24.85 15.18 7.04
C ASP A 241 25.00 16.69 7.26
N ALA A 242 24.18 17.50 6.57
CA ALA A 242 24.17 18.95 6.72
C ALA A 242 23.84 19.39 8.16
N TRP A 243 22.94 18.68 8.85
CA TRP A 243 22.61 18.96 10.24
C TRP A 243 23.82 18.78 11.17
N PHE A 244 24.59 17.71 10.97
CA PHE A 244 25.80 17.43 11.77
C PHE A 244 26.95 18.42 11.51
N GLN A 245 26.96 19.12 10.38
CA GLN A 245 28.00 20.12 10.08
C GLN A 245 27.72 21.52 10.67
N THR A 246 26.51 21.79 11.17
CA THR A 246 26.11 23.13 11.65
C THR A 246 26.47 23.43 13.12
N THR A 247 27.22 22.56 13.80
CA THR A 247 27.59 22.71 15.22
C THR A 247 29.04 23.12 15.49
N ASN A 248 29.72 23.80 14.56
CA ASN A 248 31.05 24.38 14.78
C ASN A 248 31.06 25.91 14.70
#